data_AF-A0A0K8UBZ5-F1
#
_entry.id   AF-A0A0K8UBZ5-F1
#
_cell.length_a   1.000
_cell.length_b   1.000
_cell.length_c   1.000
_cell.angle_alpha   90.00
_cell.angle_beta   90.00
_cell.angle_gamma   90.00
#
_symmetry.space_group_name_H-M   'P 1'
#
loop_
_entity.id
_entity.type
_entity.pdbx_description
1 polymer ?
#
loop_
_entity_poly.entity_id
_entity_poly.type
_entity_poly.pdbx_seq_one_letter_code
_entity_poly.pdbx_strand_id
1 'polypeptide(L)'
;MLIDWCKYVLVTLLIVLTILSQSEASVVRLLTETLQNNVAGEPITHVRTEWDFDSEVSQKRRALFYETHGYRAAKFIERIGLGLDGHEEERRAEQRARDVGRINGEHNINFPPEPQAQYA
;
A
#
# COMPACT_ATOMS: atom_id res chain seq x y z
N MET A 1 -49.66 -8.62 -43.40
CA MET A 1 -50.32 -8.31 -42.10
C MET A 1 -49.93 -9.28 -40.99
N LEU A 2 -50.34 -10.55 -40.99
CA LEU A 2 -50.01 -11.49 -39.88
C LEU A 2 -48.50 -11.78 -39.75
N ILE A 3 -47.82 -11.93 -40.89
CA ILE A 3 -46.37 -12.18 -40.95
C ILE A 3 -45.56 -10.96 -40.49
N ASP A 4 -46.03 -9.75 -40.78
CA ASP A 4 -45.35 -8.51 -40.38
C ASP A 4 -45.46 -8.29 -38.88
N TRP A 5 -46.62 -8.62 -38.29
CA TRP A 5 -46.81 -8.58 -36.84
C TRP A 5 -45.88 -9.56 -36.11
N CYS A 6 -45.75 -10.80 -36.59
CA CYS A 6 -44.79 -11.75 -36.03
C CYS A 6 -43.35 -11.25 -36.10
N LYS A 7 -42.95 -10.56 -37.18
CA LYS A 7 -41.62 -9.96 -37.30
C LYS A 7 -41.41 -8.86 -36.26
N TYR A 8 -42.37 -7.97 -36.07
CA TYR A 8 -42.26 -6.91 -35.05
C TYR A 8 -42.19 -7.50 -33.64
N VAL A 9 -43.00 -8.51 -33.33
CA VAL A 9 -42.95 -9.20 -32.02
C VAL A 9 -41.59 -9.87 -31.81
N LEU A 10 -41.06 -10.58 -32.81
CA LEU A 10 -39.74 -11.20 -32.73
C LEU A 10 -38.63 -10.17 -32.54
N VAL A 11 -38.67 -9.05 -33.27
CA VAL A 11 -37.68 -7.97 -33.11
C VAL A 11 -37.76 -7.36 -31.71
N THR A 12 -38.97 -7.10 -31.19
CA THR A 12 -39.12 -6.57 -29.82
C THR A 12 -38.63 -7.56 -28.76
N LEU A 13 -38.90 -8.86 -28.93
CA LEU A 13 -38.42 -9.91 -28.03
C LEU A 13 -36.89 -9.97 -28.02
N LEU A 14 -36.27 -9.87 -29.20
CA LEU A 14 -34.82 -9.92 -29.36
C LEU A 14 -34.15 -8.71 -28.70
N ILE A 15 -34.74 -7.51 -28.81
CA ILE A 15 -34.26 -6.30 -28.12
C ILE A 15 -34.39 -6.44 -26.59
N VAL A 16 -35.49 -6.99 -26.08
CA VAL A 16 -35.66 -7.18 -24.63
C VAL A 16 -34.63 -8.18 -24.07
N LEU A 17 -34.35 -9.26 -24.80
CA LEU A 17 -33.37 -10.27 -24.41
C LEU A 17 -31.94 -9.73 -24.37
N THR A 18 -31.57 -8.80 -25.26
CA THR A 18 -30.23 -8.19 -25.25
C THR A 18 -30.05 -7.16 -24.13
N ILE A 19 -31.11 -6.50 -23.69
CA ILE A 19 -31.05 -5.55 -22.57
C ILE A 19 -30.94 -6.30 -21.23
N LEU A 20 -31.66 -7.41 -21.08
CA LEU A 20 -31.64 -8.22 -19.86
C LEU A 20 -30.27 -8.87 -19.59
N SER A 21 -29.54 -9.29 -20.62
CA SER A 21 -28.23 -9.93 -20.48
C SER A 21 -27.10 -8.95 -20.11
N GLN A 22 -27.26 -7.65 -20.37
CA GLN A 22 -26.29 -6.61 -20.04
C GLN A 22 -26.40 -6.10 -18.59
N SER A 23 -27.49 -6.43 -17.90
CA SER A 23 -27.81 -5.90 -16.56
C SER A 23 -26.83 -6.39 -15.49
N GLU A 24 -26.52 -7.69 -15.47
CA GLU A 24 -25.62 -8.25 -14.45
C GLU A 24 -24.19 -7.72 -14.59
N ALA A 25 -23.69 -7.62 -15.83
CA ALA A 25 -22.39 -7.03 -16.12
C ALA A 25 -22.34 -5.55 -15.73
N SER A 26 -23.46 -4.81 -15.88
CA SER A 26 -23.54 -3.39 -15.54
C SER A 26 -23.54 -3.14 -14.04
N VAL A 27 -24.28 -3.93 -13.26
CA VAL A 27 -24.33 -3.79 -11.79
C VAL A 27 -22.99 -4.16 -11.15
N VAL A 28 -22.39 -5.27 -11.60
CA VAL A 28 -21.06 -5.69 -11.12
C VAL A 28 -20.03 -4.63 -11.43
N ARG A 29 -20.02 -4.09 -12.65
CA ARG A 29 -19.11 -3.02 -13.08
C ARG A 29 -19.28 -1.75 -12.26
N LEU A 30 -20.51 -1.32 -11.99
CA LEU A 30 -20.78 -0.14 -11.15
C LEU A 30 -20.23 -0.32 -9.73
N LEU A 31 -20.42 -1.50 -9.14
CA LEU A 31 -19.88 -1.84 -7.82
C LEU A 31 -18.35 -1.87 -7.81
N THR A 32 -17.71 -2.54 -8.77
CA THR A 32 -16.23 -2.59 -8.83
C THR A 32 -15.63 -1.23 -9.10
N GLU A 33 -16.17 -0.43 -10.02
CA GLU A 33 -15.69 0.94 -10.29
C GLU A 33 -15.83 1.83 -9.05
N THR A 34 -16.97 1.75 -8.35
CA THR A 34 -17.18 2.52 -7.11
C THR A 34 -16.21 2.11 -6.01
N LEU A 35 -16.02 0.81 -5.78
CA LEU A 35 -15.08 0.32 -4.76
C LEU A 35 -13.64 0.67 -5.11
N GLN A 36 -13.21 0.47 -6.36
CA GLN A 36 -11.85 0.79 -6.81
C GLN A 36 -11.55 2.28 -6.70
N ASN A 37 -12.48 3.14 -7.09
CA ASN A 37 -12.29 4.59 -7.00
C ASN A 37 -12.23 5.09 -5.55
N ASN A 38 -12.93 4.44 -4.61
CA ASN A 38 -12.88 4.79 -3.19
C ASN A 38 -11.64 4.22 -2.47
N VAL A 39 -11.15 3.05 -2.87
CA VAL A 39 -9.99 2.40 -2.24
C VAL A 39 -8.66 2.90 -2.81
N ALA A 40 -8.55 3.00 -4.13
CA ALA A 40 -7.31 3.39 -4.82
C ALA A 40 -7.27 4.89 -5.17
N GLY A 41 -8.37 5.62 -4.98
CA GLY A 41 -8.54 6.98 -5.49
C GLY A 41 -8.79 7.01 -7.00
N GLU A 42 -9.42 8.07 -7.48
CA GLU A 42 -9.57 8.27 -8.93
C GLU A 42 -8.18 8.43 -9.57
N PRO A 43 -7.88 7.80 -10.72
CA PRO A 43 -6.56 7.81 -11.34
C PRO A 43 -6.01 9.22 -11.67
N ILE A 44 -6.88 10.23 -11.63
CA ILE A 44 -6.58 11.65 -11.87
C ILE A 44 -5.70 12.25 -10.77
N THR A 45 -5.73 11.71 -9.54
CA THR A 45 -5.05 12.32 -8.38
C THR A 45 -3.59 11.89 -8.20
N HIS A 46 -3.04 11.08 -9.11
CA HIS A 46 -1.63 10.69 -9.06
C HIS A 46 -0.75 11.89 -9.46
N VAL A 47 -0.40 12.72 -8.48
CA VAL A 47 0.61 13.77 -8.66
C VAL A 47 1.95 13.09 -8.87
N ARG A 48 2.46 13.13 -10.11
CA ARG A 48 3.85 12.75 -10.38
C ARG A 48 4.75 13.71 -9.63
N THR A 49 5.33 13.22 -8.55
CA THR A 49 6.30 13.96 -7.76
C THR A 49 7.68 13.47 -8.18
N GLU A 50 8.44 14.35 -8.83
CA GLU A 50 9.85 14.10 -9.10
C GLU A 50 10.66 14.44 -7.85
N TRP A 51 11.48 13.49 -7.40
CA TRP A 51 12.39 13.67 -6.29
C TRP A 51 13.80 13.66 -6.85
N ASP A 52 14.53 14.76 -6.69
CA ASP A 52 15.96 14.80 -6.98
C ASP A 52 16.71 14.06 -5.87
N PHE A 53 17.00 12.78 -6.10
CA PHE A 53 17.70 11.93 -5.15
C PHE A 53 19.21 12.00 -5.38
N ASP A 54 19.89 12.86 -4.62
CA ASP A 54 21.34 12.84 -4.51
C ASP A 54 21.77 11.88 -3.37
N SER A 55 22.45 10.79 -3.75
CA SER A 55 22.92 9.76 -2.82
C SER A 55 24.00 10.26 -1.86
N GLU A 56 24.78 11.28 -2.24
CA GLU A 56 25.83 11.86 -1.39
C GLU A 56 25.25 12.82 -0.35
N VAL A 57 24.18 13.53 -0.69
CA VAL A 57 23.52 14.49 0.22
C VAL A 57 23.10 13.81 1.52
N SER A 58 22.59 12.58 1.44
CA SER A 58 22.21 11.82 2.63
C SER A 58 23.40 11.51 3.55
N GLN A 59 24.57 11.19 2.99
CA GLN A 59 25.78 10.93 3.77
C GLN A 59 26.33 12.20 4.42
N LYS A 60 26.37 13.31 3.67
CA LYS A 60 26.82 14.63 4.17
C LYS A 60 25.90 15.15 5.27
N ARG A 61 24.58 15.05 5.08
CA ARG A 61 23.59 15.47 6.09
C ARG A 61 23.63 14.61 7.34
N ARG A 62 23.94 13.32 7.24
CA ARG A 62 24.12 12.44 8.40
C ARG A 62 25.24 12.95 9.31
N ALA A 63 26.41 13.28 8.74
CA ALA A 63 27.54 13.80 9.52
C ALA A 63 27.17 15.11 10.25
N LEU A 64 26.56 16.06 9.53
CA LEU A 64 26.11 17.34 10.08
C LEU A 64 25.06 17.17 11.20
N PHE A 65 24.15 16.20 11.05
CA PHE A 65 23.14 15.88 12.05
C PHE A 65 23.76 15.35 13.36
N TYR A 66 24.74 14.45 13.25
CA TYR A 66 25.48 13.96 14.42
C TYR A 66 26.31 15.06 15.08
N GLU A 67 26.92 15.95 14.30
CA GLU A 67 27.66 17.10 14.84
C GLU A 67 26.74 18.05 15.62
N THR A 68 25.54 18.31 15.09
CA THR A 68 24.57 19.23 15.70
C THR A 68 23.91 18.67 16.96
N HIS A 69 23.54 17.38 16.95
CA HIS A 69 22.75 16.76 18.02
C HIS A 69 23.56 15.87 18.98
N GLY A 70 24.83 15.62 18.66
CA GLY A 70 25.75 14.81 19.44
C GLY A 70 25.19 13.42 19.77
N TYR A 71 25.45 12.95 20.99
CA TYR A 71 24.99 11.65 21.49
C TYR A 71 23.46 11.45 21.42
N ARG A 72 22.67 12.54 21.47
CA ARG A 72 21.20 12.48 21.44
C ARG A 72 20.63 12.31 20.04
N ALA A 73 21.45 12.40 18.99
CA ALA A 73 21.05 12.22 17.60
C ALA A 73 20.28 10.90 17.38
N ALA A 74 20.75 9.80 18.01
CA ALA A 74 20.08 8.50 17.90
C ALA A 74 18.62 8.53 18.41
N LYS A 75 18.37 9.22 19.53
CA LYS A 75 17.02 9.37 20.10
C LYS A 75 16.12 10.24 19.22
N PHE A 76 16.69 11.21 18.51
CA PHE A 76 15.93 12.02 17.56
C PHE A 76 15.53 11.23 16.31
N ILE A 77 16.44 10.42 15.77
CA ILE A 77 16.15 9.53 14.63
C ILE A 77 15.06 8.52 15.01
N GLU A 78 15.15 7.92 16.20
CA GLU A 78 14.11 7.03 16.73
C GLU A 78 12.74 7.75 16.76
N ARG A 79 12.68 8.99 17.27
CA ARG A 79 11.44 9.78 17.32
C ARG A 79 10.85 10.09 15.95
N ILE A 80 11.67 10.34 14.92
CA ILE A 80 11.17 10.55 13.56
C ILE A 80 10.38 9.32 13.07
N GLY A 81 10.84 8.11 13.40
CA GLY A 81 10.16 6.86 13.04
C GLY A 81 8.92 6.52 13.86
N LEU A 82 8.61 7.30 14.90
CA LEU A 82 7.46 7.10 15.79
C LEU A 82 6.28 8.03 15.48
N GLY A 83 6.26 8.75 14.35
CA GLY A 83 5.11 9.61 14.00
C GLY A 83 4.80 10.72 15.02
N LEU A 84 3.72 11.47 14.80
CA LEU A 84 3.32 12.65 15.60
C LEU A 84 1.87 12.57 16.15
N ASP A 85 1.22 11.43 15.96
CA ASP A 85 -0.20 11.16 16.29
C ASP A 85 -0.44 10.84 17.78
N GLY A 86 0.60 10.87 18.62
CA GLY A 86 0.50 10.55 20.05
C GLY A 86 0.67 9.07 20.42
N HIS A 87 0.76 8.15 19.45
CA HIS A 87 0.95 6.71 19.67
C HIS A 87 2.43 6.30 19.74
N GLU A 88 3.32 7.23 20.13
CA GLU A 88 4.77 7.02 20.12
C GLU A 88 5.23 5.88 21.04
N GLU A 89 4.58 5.70 22.19
CA GLU A 89 4.99 4.70 23.19
C GLU A 89 4.65 3.27 22.77
N GLU A 90 3.46 3.07 22.20
CA GLU A 90 3.01 1.78 21.66
C GLU A 90 3.95 1.31 20.55
N ARG A 91 4.22 2.19 19.57
CA ARG A 91 5.13 1.87 18.47
C ARG A 91 6.56 1.65 18.95
N ARG A 92 7.04 2.39 19.97
CA ARG A 92 8.35 2.13 20.57
C ARG A 92 8.39 0.78 21.28
N ALA A 93 7.32 0.35 21.92
CA ALA A 93 7.23 -0.97 22.53
C ALA A 93 7.24 -2.09 21.49
N GLU A 94 6.50 -1.93 20.40
CA GLU A 94 6.49 -2.86 19.26
C GLU A 94 7.87 -2.96 18.59
N GLN A 95 8.52 -1.81 18.35
CA GLN A 95 9.88 -1.77 17.80
C GLN A 95 10.86 -2.50 18.73
N ARG A 96 10.81 -2.24 20.04
CA ARG A 96 11.63 -2.97 21.02
C ARG A 96 11.35 -4.46 21.00
N ALA A 97 10.08 -4.88 21.00
CA ALA A 97 9.70 -6.30 20.96
C ALA A 97 10.18 -6.99 19.68
N ARG A 98 10.09 -6.30 18.54
CA ARG A 98 10.65 -6.76 17.26
C ARG A 98 12.17 -6.86 17.33
N ASP A 99 12.84 -5.92 17.98
CA ASP A 99 14.29 -5.82 17.97
C ASP A 99 14.94 -6.67 19.09
N VAL A 100 14.15 -7.34 19.95
CA VAL A 100 14.64 -8.36 20.91
C VAL A 100 15.41 -9.44 20.16
N GLY A 101 16.68 -9.60 20.51
CA GLY A 101 17.59 -10.58 19.89
C GLY A 101 18.15 -10.18 18.52
N ARG A 102 17.84 -8.97 18.03
CA ARG A 102 18.40 -8.40 16.79
C ARG A 102 19.46 -7.36 17.16
N ILE A 103 20.70 -7.57 16.73
CA ILE A 103 21.82 -6.69 17.10
C ILE A 103 21.85 -5.50 16.13
N ASN A 104 21.61 -4.28 16.65
CA ASN A 104 21.95 -2.99 16.01
C ASN A 104 21.64 -2.82 14.51
N GLY A 105 20.60 -3.49 13.98
CA GLY A 105 20.22 -3.38 12.57
C GLY A 105 21.19 -4.05 11.58
N GLU A 106 22.22 -4.76 12.04
CA GLU A 106 23.09 -5.56 11.18
C GLU A 106 22.37 -6.86 10.79
N HIS A 107 21.96 -6.93 9.53
CA HIS A 107 21.43 -8.13 8.91
C HIS A 107 22.61 -9.01 8.45
N ASN A 108 22.91 -10.07 9.21
CA ASN A 108 23.67 -11.20 8.65
C ASN A 108 23.03 -12.57 8.92
N ILE A 109 21.91 -12.61 9.63
CA ILE A 109 21.14 -13.82 9.90
C ILE A 109 19.66 -13.47 9.96
N ASN A 110 18.84 -14.11 9.12
CA ASN A 110 17.39 -14.03 9.23
C ASN A 110 16.98 -14.62 10.59
N PHE A 111 16.23 -13.84 11.38
CA PHE A 111 15.63 -14.33 12.61
C PHE A 111 14.25 -14.94 12.30
N PRO A 112 13.88 -16.10 12.88
CA PRO A 112 14.64 -16.88 13.87
C PRO A 112 15.88 -17.55 13.25
N PRO A 113 17.00 -17.65 13.98
CA PRO A 113 18.15 -18.40 13.50
C PRO A 113 17.69 -19.83 13.18
N GLU A 114 18.19 -20.40 12.08
CA GLU A 114 17.95 -21.82 11.84
C GLU A 114 18.39 -22.62 13.07
N PRO A 115 17.65 -23.69 13.45
CA PRO A 115 18.07 -24.55 14.55
C PRO A 115 19.51 -24.96 14.27
N GLN A 116 20.44 -24.56 15.15
CA GLN A 116 21.82 -24.99 15.02
C GLN A 116 21.79 -26.51 15.08
N ALA A 117 21.99 -27.16 13.94
CA ALA A 117 22.17 -28.59 13.89
C ALA A 117 23.31 -28.90 14.87
N GLN A 118 22.98 -29.66 15.92
CA GLN A 118 23.91 -30.12 16.93
C GLN A 118 24.95 -31.00 16.24
N TYR A 119 26.00 -30.39 15.68
CA TYR A 119 27.18 -31.10 15.27
C TYR A 119 28.04 -31.26 16.52
N ALA A 120 27.86 -32.43 17.13
CA ALA A 120 28.73 -33.03 18.14
C ALA A 120 30.13 -33.29 17.56
#